data_AF-A0AAD4G9B9-F1
#
_entry.id   AF-A0AAD4G9B9-F1
#
_cell.length_a   1.000
_cell.length_b   1.000
_cell.length_c   1.000
_cell.angle_alpha   90.00
_cell.angle_beta   90.00
_cell.angle_gamma   90.00
#
_symmetry.space_group_name_H-M   'P 1'
#
loop_
_entity.id
_entity.type
_entity.pdbx_description
1 polymer ?
#
loop_
_entity_poly.entity_id
_entity_poly.type
_entity_poly.pdbx_seq_one_letter_code
_entity_poly.pdbx_strand_id
1 'polypeptide(L)'
;MAKKRRRSTSSPQRDTAVQTNGDTNATASVDGLSTHASKKLKLLANHSTSSPFSEFLHPSTEDAQAVYALLASHTPGGAPVHNPPSANSNSATTCGHAPNVIDALIGTILSQNTSSANSSAAKRSLDSVFGQGEPGFEKMVNADRQMIADTIRSGGLANRKAKIIQEALIAVKKKHGRYDLQHLAAPGVTDERAMQELVSLDGVGPKTAACVLSFCLGRQAFAVDTHVFRLTKLLGWVPKNADRVGAQAHLELKIPPELKYGLHVMMVCHGRACRGCKKDGSGPCPLKSWLKERLMPSDSEGGIKEDGNLGDSKSLLLGI
;
A
#
# COMPACT_ATOMS: atom_id res chain seq x y z
N MET A 1 -63.40 41.04 -31.30
CA MET A 1 -62.85 42.12 -30.46
C MET A 1 -61.42 41.78 -30.09
N ALA A 2 -60.43 42.28 -30.85
CA ALA A 2 -59.00 42.02 -30.64
C ALA A 2 -58.33 43.27 -30.05
N LYS A 3 -57.59 43.08 -28.95
CA LYS A 3 -57.14 44.14 -28.03
C LYS A 3 -55.76 44.68 -28.44
N LYS A 4 -55.69 46.02 -28.43
CA LYS A 4 -54.56 46.92 -28.76
C LYS A 4 -53.21 46.50 -28.17
N ARG A 5 -52.17 46.62 -29.03
CA ARG A 5 -50.74 46.74 -28.68
C ARG A 5 -50.51 47.93 -27.75
N ARG A 6 -49.69 47.75 -26.71
CA ARG A 6 -49.04 48.82 -25.95
C ARG A 6 -47.54 48.59 -25.92
N ARG A 7 -46.83 49.70 -26.11
CA ARG A 7 -45.39 49.89 -26.23
C ARG A 7 -44.84 50.16 -24.82
N SER A 8 -43.74 49.53 -24.43
CA SER A 8 -42.97 49.88 -23.23
C SER A 8 -41.52 50.17 -23.60
N THR A 9 -41.02 51.25 -23.00
CA THR A 9 -39.72 51.89 -23.21
C THR A 9 -38.70 51.45 -22.17
N SER A 10 -37.41 51.67 -22.50
CA SER A 10 -36.24 51.95 -21.64
C SER A 10 -35.12 50.88 -21.50
N SER A 11 -34.03 51.19 -22.23
CA SER A 11 -32.62 51.32 -21.82
C SER A 11 -31.75 50.09 -21.44
N PRO A 12 -30.43 50.16 -21.73
CA PRO A 12 -29.55 49.00 -21.93
C PRO A 12 -28.82 48.57 -20.65
N GLN A 13 -28.74 47.26 -20.41
CA GLN A 13 -27.87 46.68 -19.39
C GLN A 13 -26.42 46.70 -19.88
N ARG A 14 -25.53 47.24 -19.03
CA ARG A 14 -24.07 47.23 -19.21
C ARG A 14 -23.53 45.84 -18.86
N ASP A 15 -22.69 45.35 -19.76
CA ASP A 15 -21.76 44.25 -19.53
C ASP A 15 -20.93 44.47 -18.27
N THR A 16 -20.90 43.47 -17.40
CA THR A 16 -19.82 43.32 -16.41
C THR A 16 -19.27 41.91 -16.54
N ALA A 17 -18.00 41.87 -16.94
CA ALA A 17 -17.21 40.67 -17.14
C ALA A 17 -17.15 39.83 -15.85
N VAL A 18 -17.48 38.55 -15.98
CA VAL A 18 -17.17 37.53 -14.97
C VAL A 18 -15.67 37.28 -15.02
N GLN A 19 -14.94 37.86 -14.08
CA GLN A 19 -13.55 37.49 -13.82
C GLN A 19 -13.53 36.18 -13.03
N THR A 20 -12.92 35.18 -13.64
CA THR A 20 -12.48 33.93 -13.06
C THR A 20 -11.36 34.20 -12.04
N ASN A 21 -11.60 33.89 -10.76
CA ASN A 21 -10.56 33.63 -9.77
C ASN A 21 -10.98 32.31 -9.11
N GLY A 22 -10.28 31.20 -9.28
CA GLY A 22 -8.85 31.04 -9.02
C GLY A 22 -8.76 30.13 -7.81
N ASP A 23 -8.59 28.84 -8.06
CA ASP A 23 -8.58 27.77 -7.07
C ASP A 23 -7.55 28.07 -5.97
N THR A 24 -8.06 28.43 -4.79
CA THR A 24 -7.24 28.56 -3.59
C THR A 24 -7.19 27.20 -2.89
N ASN A 25 -5.97 26.66 -2.93
CA ASN A 25 -5.44 25.55 -2.16
C ASN A 25 -6.13 25.38 -0.79
N ALA A 26 -7.04 24.40 -0.70
CA ALA A 26 -7.73 24.05 0.54
C ALA A 26 -6.75 23.32 1.48
N THR A 27 -6.08 24.09 2.33
CA THR A 27 -5.44 23.59 3.54
C THR A 27 -6.53 22.95 4.41
N ALA A 28 -6.46 21.63 4.58
CA ALA A 28 -7.33 20.93 5.52
C ALA A 28 -7.12 21.53 6.92
N SER A 29 -8.17 22.11 7.49
CA SER A 29 -8.17 22.62 8.86
C SER A 29 -7.81 21.50 9.83
N VAL A 30 -6.86 21.77 10.71
CA VAL A 30 -6.22 20.79 11.60
C VAL A 30 -7.04 20.55 12.88
N ASP A 31 -8.24 21.12 12.96
CA ASP A 31 -9.07 21.12 14.16
C ASP A 31 -9.78 19.76 14.34
N GLY A 32 -9.38 19.03 15.38
CA GLY A 32 -10.04 17.79 15.81
C GLY A 32 -9.35 16.48 15.45
N LEU A 33 -8.13 16.52 14.90
CA LEU A 33 -7.30 15.32 14.69
C LEU A 33 -6.64 14.84 16.00
N SER A 34 -6.52 13.53 16.19
CA SER A 34 -5.75 12.99 17.31
C SER A 34 -4.26 13.31 17.15
N THR A 35 -3.54 13.45 18.28
CA THR A 35 -2.08 13.71 18.27
C THR A 35 -1.29 12.66 17.49
N HIS A 36 -1.77 11.41 17.49
CA HIS A 36 -1.21 10.32 16.70
C HIS A 36 -1.46 10.49 15.20
N ALA A 37 -2.67 10.90 14.78
CA ALA A 37 -2.99 11.15 13.37
C ALA A 37 -2.15 12.30 12.82
N SER A 38 -2.02 13.42 13.56
CA SER A 38 -1.20 14.55 13.14
C SER A 38 0.27 14.19 12.93
N LYS A 39 0.86 13.36 13.81
CA LYS A 39 2.24 12.87 13.66
C LYS A 39 2.41 12.02 12.39
N LYS A 40 1.48 11.10 12.13
CA LYS A 40 1.51 10.26 10.92
C LYS A 40 1.40 11.10 9.64
N LEU A 41 0.50 12.09 9.62
CA LEU A 41 0.31 12.96 8.46
C LEU A 41 1.56 13.80 8.18
N LYS A 42 2.22 14.33 9.22
CA LYS A 42 3.52 15.03 9.06
C LYS A 42 4.59 14.11 8.47
N LEU A 43 4.72 12.88 8.98
CA LEU A 43 5.66 11.90 8.44
C LEU A 43 5.36 11.55 6.98
N LEU A 44 4.08 11.37 6.63
CA LEU A 44 3.67 11.10 5.26
C LEU A 44 4.00 12.28 4.33
N ALA A 45 3.71 13.52 4.77
CA ALA A 45 4.01 14.72 3.99
C ALA A 45 5.52 14.92 3.77
N ASN A 46 6.35 14.61 4.77
CA ASN A 46 7.80 14.71 4.65
C ASN A 46 8.39 13.74 3.61
N HIS A 47 7.69 12.63 3.33
CA HIS A 47 8.20 11.57 2.45
C HIS A 47 7.31 11.32 1.23
N SER A 48 6.49 12.28 0.84
CA SER A 48 5.63 12.16 -0.35
C SER A 48 6.44 12.20 -1.65
N THR A 49 7.51 12.99 -1.70
CA THR A 49 8.34 13.20 -2.90
C THR A 49 9.80 12.84 -2.70
N SER A 50 10.23 12.64 -1.46
CA SER A 50 11.62 12.33 -1.13
C SER A 50 11.73 11.15 -0.19
N SER A 51 12.71 10.30 -0.43
CA SER A 51 12.93 9.14 0.42
C SER A 51 13.47 9.56 1.80
N PRO A 52 13.04 8.90 2.89
CA PRO A 52 13.72 9.03 4.19
C PRO A 52 15.18 8.54 4.16
N PHE A 53 15.59 7.83 3.10
CA PHE A 53 16.94 7.30 2.92
C PHE A 53 17.49 7.81 1.57
N SER A 54 17.76 9.12 1.46
CA SER A 54 18.18 9.77 0.20
C SER A 54 19.41 9.11 -0.43
N GLU A 55 20.40 8.78 0.39
CA GLU A 55 21.66 8.15 -0.04
C GLU A 55 21.52 6.65 -0.33
N PHE A 56 20.36 6.06 -0.05
CA PHE A 56 20.11 4.64 -0.29
C PHE A 56 19.46 4.45 -1.65
N LEU A 57 20.19 3.83 -2.58
CA LEU A 57 19.79 3.77 -3.98
C LEU A 57 18.97 2.52 -4.35
N HIS A 58 19.01 1.47 -3.52
CA HIS A 58 18.30 0.21 -3.77
C HIS A 58 16.84 0.26 -3.27
N PRO A 59 15.92 -0.52 -3.87
CA PRO A 59 16.14 -1.28 -5.10
C PRO A 59 16.32 -0.33 -6.28
N SER A 60 17.22 -0.69 -7.20
CA SER A 60 17.16 -0.12 -8.54
C SER A 60 15.92 -0.69 -9.27
N THR A 61 15.56 -0.08 -10.39
CA THR A 61 14.50 -0.59 -11.26
C THR A 61 14.80 -2.02 -11.71
N GLU A 62 16.05 -2.30 -12.07
CA GLU A 62 16.54 -3.61 -12.49
C GLU A 62 16.46 -4.63 -11.36
N ASP A 63 16.78 -4.23 -10.11
CA ASP A 63 16.63 -5.08 -8.93
C ASP A 63 15.18 -5.49 -8.74
N ALA A 64 14.27 -4.52 -8.83
CA ALA A 64 12.85 -4.76 -8.66
C ALA A 64 12.30 -5.68 -9.74
N GLN A 65 12.68 -5.48 -11.00
CA GLN A 65 12.30 -6.32 -12.14
C GLN A 65 12.86 -7.75 -12.02
N ALA A 66 14.13 -7.90 -11.66
CA ALA A 66 14.76 -9.21 -11.51
C ALA A 66 14.09 -10.03 -10.39
N VAL A 67 13.85 -9.41 -9.23
CA VAL A 67 13.15 -10.07 -8.11
C VAL A 67 11.69 -10.36 -8.47
N TYR A 68 11.03 -9.46 -9.20
CA TYR A 68 9.67 -9.70 -9.71
C TYR A 68 9.63 -10.94 -10.60
N ALA A 69 10.50 -11.03 -11.61
CA ALA A 69 10.57 -12.15 -12.54
C ALA A 69 10.91 -13.47 -11.81
N LEU A 70 11.84 -13.43 -10.86
CA LEU A 70 12.20 -14.57 -10.03
C LEU A 70 11.02 -15.07 -9.18
N LEU A 71 10.29 -14.16 -8.53
CA LEU A 71 9.12 -14.56 -7.74
C LEU A 71 7.97 -15.03 -8.61
N ALA A 72 7.79 -14.44 -9.80
CA ALA A 72 6.78 -14.85 -10.76
C ALA A 72 7.01 -16.29 -11.24
N SER A 73 8.26 -16.67 -11.54
CA SER A 73 8.59 -18.05 -11.97
C SER A 73 8.39 -19.10 -10.87
N HIS A 74 8.38 -18.69 -9.60
CA HIS A 74 8.14 -19.55 -8.44
C HIS A 74 6.71 -19.47 -7.90
N THR A 75 5.86 -18.65 -8.49
CA THR A 75 4.45 -18.51 -8.09
C THR A 75 3.59 -19.37 -9.01
N PRO A 76 2.80 -20.33 -8.48
CA PRO A 76 1.87 -21.09 -9.30
C PRO A 76 0.90 -20.17 -10.05
N GLY A 77 0.86 -20.27 -11.39
CA GLY A 77 0.06 -19.38 -12.23
C GLY A 77 0.73 -18.04 -12.60
N GLY A 78 1.99 -17.82 -12.20
CA GLY A 78 2.76 -16.63 -12.53
C GLY A 78 2.47 -15.43 -11.65
N ALA A 79 2.86 -14.24 -12.11
CA ALA A 79 2.61 -13.01 -11.39
C ALA A 79 1.11 -12.65 -11.39
N PRO A 80 0.55 -12.21 -10.26
CA PRO A 80 -0.86 -11.87 -10.19
C PRO A 80 -1.13 -10.58 -10.96
N VAL A 81 -2.21 -10.58 -11.73
CA VAL A 81 -2.65 -9.43 -12.53
C VAL A 81 -3.36 -8.43 -11.64
N HIS A 82 -2.95 -7.16 -11.74
CA HIS A 82 -3.66 -6.06 -11.11
C HIS A 82 -4.82 -5.62 -12.01
N ASN A 83 -6.02 -6.08 -11.67
CA ASN A 83 -7.21 -5.70 -12.42
C ASN A 83 -7.61 -4.26 -12.07
N PRO A 84 -7.90 -3.40 -13.06
CA PRO A 84 -8.43 -2.09 -12.80
C PRO A 84 -9.82 -2.20 -12.15
N PRO A 85 -10.27 -1.15 -11.45
CA PRO A 85 -11.58 -1.17 -10.82
C PRO A 85 -12.68 -1.31 -11.88
N SER A 86 -13.63 -2.21 -11.65
CA SER A 86 -14.76 -2.43 -12.56
C SER A 86 -16.00 -1.70 -12.06
N ALA A 87 -16.76 -1.11 -12.97
CA ALA A 87 -18.09 -0.56 -12.65
C ALA A 87 -19.08 -1.65 -12.19
N ASN A 88 -18.82 -2.92 -12.55
CA ASN A 88 -19.72 -4.05 -12.28
C ASN A 88 -19.43 -4.77 -10.95
N SER A 89 -18.29 -4.49 -10.31
CA SER A 89 -18.00 -5.00 -8.96
C SER A 89 -18.70 -4.11 -7.94
N ASN A 90 -19.92 -4.50 -7.59
CA ASN A 90 -20.62 -4.13 -6.36
C ASN A 90 -20.70 -2.62 -6.06
N SER A 91 -20.93 -1.84 -7.13
CA SER A 91 -21.56 -0.51 -7.16
C SER A 91 -20.68 0.75 -7.14
N ALA A 92 -19.35 0.68 -7.14
CA ALA A 92 -18.56 1.90 -7.36
C ALA A 92 -17.06 1.66 -7.63
N THR A 93 -16.69 1.27 -8.85
CA THR A 93 -15.29 1.35 -9.33
C THR A 93 -14.28 0.89 -8.27
N THR A 94 -14.50 -0.29 -7.68
CA THR A 94 -13.56 -0.91 -6.74
C THR A 94 -13.01 -2.21 -7.34
N CYS A 95 -11.85 -2.64 -6.84
CA CYS A 95 -11.24 -3.92 -7.13
C CYS A 95 -11.54 -4.92 -5.99
N GLY A 96 -11.59 -6.21 -6.33
CA GLY A 96 -11.74 -7.28 -5.36
C GLY A 96 -13.18 -7.53 -4.91
N HIS A 97 -13.35 -8.07 -3.70
CA HIS A 97 -14.63 -8.59 -3.21
C HIS A 97 -15.37 -7.62 -2.27
N ALA A 98 -14.75 -6.50 -1.89
CA ALA A 98 -15.37 -5.55 -0.98
C ALA A 98 -16.36 -4.66 -1.76
N PRO A 99 -17.59 -4.45 -1.26
CA PRO A 99 -18.60 -3.68 -1.99
C PRO A 99 -18.33 -2.17 -2.03
N ASN A 100 -17.58 -1.62 -1.09
CA ASN A 100 -17.23 -0.20 -1.07
C ASN A 100 -15.94 0.03 -0.27
N VAL A 101 -15.45 1.27 -0.30
CA VAL A 101 -14.19 1.66 0.35
C VAL A 101 -14.21 1.49 1.87
N ILE A 102 -15.35 1.68 2.54
CA ILE A 102 -15.47 1.48 4.00
C ILE A 102 -15.40 -0.01 4.34
N ASP A 103 -16.12 -0.84 3.61
CA ASP A 103 -16.04 -2.30 3.78
C ASP A 103 -14.63 -2.83 3.54
N ALA A 104 -13.93 -2.29 2.53
CA ALA A 104 -12.54 -2.62 2.27
C ALA A 104 -11.62 -2.17 3.41
N LEU A 105 -11.84 -0.97 3.97
CA LEU A 105 -11.11 -0.47 5.12
C LEU A 105 -11.31 -1.37 6.35
N ILE A 106 -12.55 -1.71 6.68
CA ILE A 106 -12.89 -2.62 7.79
C ILE A 106 -12.23 -3.98 7.57
N GLY A 107 -12.36 -4.56 6.38
CA GLY A 107 -11.69 -5.83 6.04
C GLY A 107 -10.17 -5.75 6.21
N THR A 108 -9.56 -4.64 5.81
CA THR A 108 -8.11 -4.42 5.97
C THR A 108 -7.73 -4.29 7.45
N ILE A 109 -8.51 -3.59 8.28
CA ILE A 109 -8.30 -3.52 9.75
C ILE A 109 -8.40 -4.92 10.36
N LEU A 110 -9.40 -5.70 9.97
CA LEU A 110 -9.59 -7.08 10.43
C LEU A 110 -8.42 -7.98 10.04
N SER A 111 -7.80 -7.75 8.87
CA SER A 111 -6.62 -8.49 8.38
C SER A 111 -5.31 -8.20 9.13
N GLN A 112 -5.26 -7.18 9.99
CA GLN A 112 -4.04 -6.85 10.72
C GLN A 112 -3.65 -7.99 11.68
N ASN A 113 -2.42 -8.48 11.54
CA ASN A 113 -1.84 -9.52 12.40
C ASN A 113 -2.75 -10.76 12.57
N THR A 114 -3.34 -11.23 11.48
CA THR A 114 -4.20 -12.41 11.46
C THR A 114 -4.08 -13.16 10.14
N SER A 115 -4.62 -14.38 10.09
CA SER A 115 -4.68 -15.16 8.85
C SER A 115 -5.83 -14.67 7.96
N SER A 116 -5.72 -14.87 6.64
CA SER A 116 -6.79 -14.52 5.71
C SER A 116 -8.11 -15.20 6.10
N ALA A 117 -8.05 -16.48 6.49
CA ALA A 117 -9.22 -17.25 6.95
C ALA A 117 -9.90 -16.60 8.15
N ASN A 118 -9.12 -16.19 9.16
CA ASN A 118 -9.64 -15.56 10.37
C ASN A 118 -10.23 -14.17 10.09
N SER A 119 -9.57 -13.35 9.27
CA SER A 119 -10.11 -12.04 8.90
C SER A 119 -11.42 -12.16 8.12
N SER A 120 -11.53 -13.13 7.20
CA SER A 120 -12.76 -13.37 6.46
C SER A 120 -13.88 -13.88 7.37
N ALA A 121 -13.56 -14.76 8.33
CA ALA A 121 -14.53 -15.23 9.33
C ALA A 121 -15.01 -14.09 10.23
N ALA A 122 -14.10 -13.21 10.68
CA ALA A 122 -14.45 -12.04 11.47
C ALA A 122 -15.34 -11.06 10.68
N LYS A 123 -15.05 -10.80 9.40
CA LYS A 123 -15.89 -9.94 8.56
C LYS A 123 -17.29 -10.52 8.37
N ARG A 124 -17.40 -11.82 8.04
CA ARG A 124 -18.70 -12.50 7.93
C ARG A 124 -19.51 -12.45 9.23
N SER A 125 -18.84 -12.61 10.37
CA SER A 125 -19.50 -12.54 11.69
C SER A 125 -20.02 -11.13 11.95
N LEU A 126 -19.22 -10.11 11.65
CA LEU A 126 -19.62 -8.70 11.76
C LEU A 126 -20.84 -8.39 10.89
N ASP A 127 -20.82 -8.84 9.62
CA ASP A 127 -21.92 -8.63 8.68
C ASP A 127 -23.19 -9.39 9.07
N SER A 128 -23.04 -10.59 9.64
CA SER A 128 -24.18 -11.37 10.13
C SER A 128 -24.86 -10.74 11.34
N VAL A 129 -24.10 -10.10 12.24
CA VAL A 129 -24.62 -9.53 13.48
C VAL A 129 -25.18 -8.12 13.24
N PHE A 130 -24.45 -7.28 12.52
CA PHE A 130 -24.81 -5.87 12.35
C PHE A 130 -25.46 -5.56 11.00
N GLY A 131 -25.22 -6.38 9.97
CA GLY A 131 -25.57 -6.08 8.58
C GLY A 131 -24.42 -5.40 7.83
N GLN A 132 -24.60 -5.25 6.51
CA GLN A 132 -23.68 -4.53 5.62
C GLN A 132 -24.20 -3.12 5.37
N GLY A 133 -23.32 -2.18 5.00
CA GLY A 133 -23.71 -0.81 4.63
C GLY A 133 -24.47 -0.06 5.73
N GLU A 134 -25.30 0.93 5.36
CA GLU A 134 -26.32 1.49 6.25
C GLU A 134 -27.59 0.59 6.22
N PRO A 135 -28.21 0.25 7.38
CA PRO A 135 -27.94 0.77 8.73
C PRO A 135 -26.89 -0.05 9.53
N GLY A 136 -26.20 -1.02 8.92
CA GLY A 136 -25.23 -1.87 9.63
C GLY A 136 -24.08 -1.09 10.29
N PHE A 137 -23.50 -0.11 9.60
CA PHE A 137 -22.48 0.77 10.15
C PHE A 137 -22.98 1.60 11.33
N GLU A 138 -24.22 2.08 11.28
CA GLU A 138 -24.84 2.81 12.37
C GLU A 138 -25.03 1.92 13.61
N LYS A 139 -25.48 0.68 13.41
CA LYS A 139 -25.58 -0.31 14.49
C LYS A 139 -24.23 -0.59 15.13
N MET A 140 -23.15 -0.70 14.35
CA MET A 140 -21.79 -0.87 14.90
C MET A 140 -21.34 0.34 15.72
N VAL A 141 -21.64 1.57 15.27
CA VAL A 141 -21.29 2.78 16.03
C VAL A 141 -22.02 2.84 17.37
N ASN A 142 -23.30 2.46 17.39
CA ASN A 142 -24.16 2.51 18.58
C ASN A 142 -24.03 1.28 19.50
N ALA A 143 -23.40 0.21 19.04
CA ALA A 143 -23.21 -1.01 19.82
C ALA A 143 -22.18 -0.80 20.94
N ASP A 144 -22.33 -1.58 22.01
CA ASP A 144 -21.25 -1.72 22.99
C ASP A 144 -19.99 -2.27 22.30
N ARG A 145 -18.85 -1.68 22.62
CA ARG A 145 -17.58 -2.04 21.99
C ARG A 145 -17.19 -3.49 22.28
N GLN A 146 -17.56 -4.01 23.46
CA GLN A 146 -17.30 -5.41 23.79
C GLN A 146 -18.09 -6.35 22.90
N MET A 147 -19.32 -6.01 22.53
CA MET A 147 -20.13 -6.78 21.58
C MET A 147 -19.44 -6.89 20.20
N ILE A 148 -18.86 -5.79 19.70
CA ILE A 148 -18.10 -5.80 18.45
C ILE A 148 -16.86 -6.68 18.61
N ALA A 149 -16.11 -6.53 19.72
CA ALA A 149 -14.91 -7.30 20.00
C ALA A 149 -15.20 -8.81 20.07
N ASP A 150 -16.30 -9.20 20.69
CA ASP A 150 -16.73 -10.59 20.79
C ASP A 150 -17.11 -11.16 19.42
N THR A 151 -17.80 -10.36 18.61
CA THR A 151 -18.18 -10.71 17.23
C THR A 151 -16.97 -10.99 16.34
N ILE A 152 -15.88 -10.23 16.51
CA ILE A 152 -14.66 -10.34 15.69
C ILE A 152 -13.52 -11.11 16.39
N ARG A 153 -13.81 -11.83 17.48
CA ARG A 153 -12.81 -12.47 18.34
C ARG A 153 -11.88 -13.41 17.57
N SER A 154 -12.41 -14.13 16.59
CA SER A 154 -11.66 -15.03 15.69
C SER A 154 -10.51 -14.33 14.94
N GLY A 155 -10.63 -13.02 14.70
CA GLY A 155 -9.62 -12.21 14.03
C GLY A 155 -8.39 -11.86 14.88
N GLY A 156 -8.44 -12.08 16.20
CA GLY A 156 -7.37 -11.69 17.14
C GLY A 156 -7.23 -10.17 17.31
N LEU A 157 -6.62 -9.72 18.41
CA LEU A 157 -6.54 -8.29 18.79
C LEU A 157 -7.91 -7.59 18.80
N ALA A 158 -8.96 -8.33 19.16
CA ALA A 158 -10.34 -7.94 18.89
C ALA A 158 -10.74 -6.62 19.58
N ASN A 159 -10.36 -6.42 20.84
CA ASN A 159 -10.64 -5.16 21.56
C ASN A 159 -10.05 -3.94 20.83
N ARG A 160 -8.81 -4.07 20.34
CA ARG A 160 -8.15 -2.99 19.59
C ARG A 160 -8.81 -2.78 18.24
N LYS A 161 -9.13 -3.84 17.50
CA LYS A 161 -9.78 -3.74 16.19
C LYS A 161 -11.19 -3.18 16.29
N ALA A 162 -11.97 -3.59 17.29
CA ALA A 162 -13.30 -3.07 17.57
C ALA A 162 -13.27 -1.57 17.82
N LYS A 163 -12.33 -1.11 18.67
CA LYS A 163 -12.09 0.33 18.90
C LYS A 163 -11.81 1.06 17.57
N ILE A 164 -10.86 0.56 16.78
CA ILE A 164 -10.44 1.19 15.51
C ILE A 164 -11.61 1.26 14.51
N ILE A 165 -12.38 0.18 14.35
CA ILE A 165 -13.53 0.14 13.43
C ILE A 165 -14.57 1.18 13.85
N GLN A 166 -14.95 1.19 15.13
CA GLN A 166 -15.96 2.12 15.65
C GLN A 166 -15.51 3.58 15.52
N GLU A 167 -14.26 3.89 15.87
CA GLU A 167 -13.69 5.24 15.76
C GLU A 167 -13.55 5.70 14.30
N ALA A 168 -13.18 4.79 13.39
CA ALA A 168 -13.14 5.09 11.96
C ALA A 168 -14.53 5.43 11.42
N LEU A 169 -15.56 4.64 11.75
CA LEU A 169 -16.94 4.91 11.34
C LEU A 169 -17.45 6.25 11.90
N ILE A 170 -17.20 6.54 13.18
CA ILE A 170 -17.54 7.83 13.80
C ILE A 170 -16.86 8.99 13.08
N ALA A 171 -15.56 8.87 12.80
CA ALA A 171 -14.79 9.91 12.12
C ALA A 171 -15.30 10.16 10.69
N VAL A 172 -15.62 9.09 9.96
CA VAL A 172 -16.19 9.18 8.60
C VAL A 172 -17.55 9.87 8.63
N LYS A 173 -18.47 9.43 9.50
CA LYS A 173 -19.80 10.06 9.63
C LYS A 173 -19.71 11.52 10.02
N LYS A 174 -18.83 11.86 10.96
CA LYS A 174 -18.59 13.25 11.40
C LYS A 174 -18.08 14.13 10.25
N LYS A 175 -17.16 13.62 9.43
CA LYS A 175 -16.52 14.39 8.34
C LYS A 175 -17.42 14.51 7.10
N HIS A 176 -18.17 13.47 6.76
CA HIS A 176 -18.90 13.39 5.48
C HIS A 176 -20.42 13.43 5.64
N GLY A 177 -20.96 13.42 6.86
CA GLY A 177 -22.41 13.35 7.13
C GLY A 177 -23.06 11.98 6.88
N ARG A 178 -22.33 11.05 6.27
CA ARG A 178 -22.75 9.68 5.94
C ARG A 178 -21.60 8.69 6.13
N TYR A 179 -21.91 7.40 6.28
CA TYR A 179 -20.89 6.35 6.26
C TYR A 179 -20.50 6.07 4.81
N ASP A 180 -19.73 6.98 4.21
CA ASP A 180 -19.22 6.82 2.83
C ASP A 180 -17.78 7.33 2.69
N LEU A 181 -16.95 6.55 1.98
CA LEU A 181 -15.59 6.90 1.54
C LEU A 181 -15.41 6.69 0.02
N GLN A 182 -16.49 6.46 -0.71
CA GLN A 182 -16.46 6.09 -2.11
C GLN A 182 -15.97 7.21 -3.02
N HIS A 183 -16.02 8.47 -2.56
CA HIS A 183 -15.38 9.59 -3.24
C HIS A 183 -13.88 9.37 -3.46
N LEU A 184 -13.22 8.54 -2.64
CA LEU A 184 -11.81 8.18 -2.83
C LEU A 184 -11.57 7.37 -4.11
N ALA A 185 -12.60 6.77 -4.72
CA ALA A 185 -12.49 6.10 -6.01
C ALA A 185 -12.69 7.04 -7.21
N ALA A 186 -13.04 8.31 -6.98
CA ALA A 186 -13.32 9.25 -8.06
C ALA A 186 -12.02 9.59 -8.85
N PRO A 187 -12.09 9.74 -10.19
CA PRO A 187 -10.93 10.02 -11.04
C PRO A 187 -10.12 11.27 -10.66
N GLY A 188 -10.76 12.27 -10.04
CA GLY A 188 -10.10 13.51 -9.61
C GLY A 188 -9.36 13.42 -8.27
N VAL A 189 -9.41 12.29 -7.56
CA VAL A 189 -8.74 12.14 -6.25
C VAL A 189 -7.37 11.52 -6.43
N THR A 190 -6.30 12.26 -6.12
CA THR A 190 -4.92 11.75 -6.22
C THR A 190 -4.61 10.70 -5.14
N ASP A 191 -3.56 9.89 -5.37
CA ASP A 191 -3.13 8.84 -4.44
C ASP A 191 -2.69 9.44 -3.10
N GLU A 192 -2.02 10.59 -3.14
CA GLU A 192 -1.60 11.33 -1.94
C GLU A 192 -2.80 11.77 -1.13
N ARG A 193 -3.84 12.29 -1.78
CA ARG A 193 -5.05 12.74 -1.09
C ARG A 193 -5.80 11.57 -0.46
N ALA A 194 -5.95 10.45 -1.19
CA ALA A 194 -6.58 9.24 -0.65
C ALA A 194 -5.78 8.66 0.52
N MET A 195 -4.45 8.62 0.40
CA MET A 195 -3.55 8.18 1.47
C MET A 195 -3.67 9.05 2.72
N GLN A 196 -3.64 10.38 2.58
CA GLN A 196 -3.80 11.31 3.69
C GLN A 196 -5.14 11.13 4.40
N GLU A 197 -6.22 10.99 3.64
CA GLU A 197 -7.56 10.81 4.18
C GLU A 197 -7.69 9.51 4.98
N LEU A 198 -7.20 8.39 4.44
CA LEU A 198 -7.22 7.12 5.16
C LEU A 198 -6.30 7.14 6.40
N VAL A 199 -5.09 7.70 6.29
CA VAL A 199 -4.13 7.78 7.41
C VAL A 199 -4.62 8.72 8.52
N SER A 200 -5.52 9.66 8.21
CA SER A 200 -6.14 10.55 9.20
C SER A 200 -7.06 9.80 10.19
N LEU A 201 -7.55 8.62 9.82
CA LEU A 201 -8.38 7.78 10.69
C LEU A 201 -7.51 7.12 11.77
N ASP A 202 -7.93 7.21 13.03
CA ASP A 202 -7.13 6.63 14.11
C ASP A 202 -7.05 5.10 13.97
N GLY A 203 -5.88 4.54 14.32
CA GLY A 203 -5.59 3.12 14.07
C GLY A 203 -5.30 2.73 12.62
N VAL A 204 -5.55 3.61 11.64
CA VAL A 204 -5.10 3.45 10.26
C VAL A 204 -3.71 4.07 10.09
N GLY A 205 -2.84 3.40 9.35
CA GLY A 205 -1.48 3.86 9.07
C GLY A 205 -1.09 3.54 7.63
N PRO A 206 0.10 3.98 7.18
CA PRO A 206 0.51 3.95 5.78
C PRO A 206 0.33 2.58 5.10
N LYS A 207 0.72 1.48 5.75
CA LYS A 207 0.50 0.12 5.23
C LYS A 207 -0.98 -0.19 4.99
N THR A 208 -1.85 0.16 5.95
CA THR A 208 -3.29 -0.14 5.87
C THR A 208 -3.94 0.68 4.76
N ALA A 209 -3.60 1.96 4.67
CA ALA A 209 -4.05 2.83 3.60
C ALA A 209 -3.54 2.36 2.23
N ALA A 210 -2.26 1.99 2.10
CA ALA A 210 -1.69 1.41 0.88
C ALA A 210 -2.41 0.12 0.45
N CYS A 211 -2.83 -0.73 1.39
CA CYS A 211 -3.66 -1.90 1.06
C CYS A 211 -5.02 -1.48 0.49
N VAL A 212 -5.70 -0.48 1.05
CA VAL A 212 -6.98 0.00 0.50
C VAL A 212 -6.77 0.60 -0.90
N LEU A 213 -5.75 1.45 -1.09
CA LEU A 213 -5.41 2.01 -2.40
C LEU A 213 -5.16 0.90 -3.43
N SER A 214 -4.33 -0.09 -3.08
CA SER A 214 -3.91 -1.13 -4.01
C SER A 214 -5.00 -2.15 -4.32
N PHE A 215 -5.63 -2.71 -3.28
CA PHE A 215 -6.56 -3.83 -3.43
C PHE A 215 -8.02 -3.42 -3.63
N CYS A 216 -8.42 -2.22 -3.20
CA CYS A 216 -9.79 -1.73 -3.34
C CYS A 216 -9.90 -0.66 -4.42
N LEU A 217 -8.94 0.27 -4.53
CA LEU A 217 -9.03 1.37 -5.49
C LEU A 217 -8.27 1.11 -6.80
N GLY A 218 -7.58 -0.03 -6.92
CA GLY A 218 -6.80 -0.36 -8.12
C GLY A 218 -5.64 0.60 -8.39
N ARG A 219 -5.11 1.26 -7.35
CA ARG A 219 -4.00 2.22 -7.45
C ARG A 219 -2.65 1.54 -7.25
N GLN A 220 -1.58 2.11 -7.80
CA GLN A 220 -0.23 1.55 -7.69
C GLN A 220 0.44 1.95 -6.37
N ALA A 221 -0.13 1.49 -5.25
CA ALA A 221 0.42 1.68 -3.91
C ALA A 221 1.16 0.42 -3.43
N PHE A 222 2.31 0.57 -2.78
CA PHE A 222 3.14 -0.56 -2.35
C PHE A 222 3.06 -0.81 -0.84
N ALA A 223 2.19 -1.72 -0.38
CA ALA A 223 2.05 -1.99 1.05
C ALA A 223 3.23 -2.81 1.64
N VAL A 224 3.89 -2.29 2.66
CA VAL A 224 4.99 -2.97 3.37
C VAL A 224 4.47 -3.63 4.64
N ASP A 225 4.07 -4.89 4.52
CA ASP A 225 3.68 -5.72 5.66
C ASP A 225 4.90 -6.38 6.36
N THR A 226 4.67 -7.26 7.32
CA THR A 226 5.76 -7.93 8.04
C THR A 226 6.60 -8.88 7.17
N HIS A 227 5.99 -9.49 6.15
CA HIS A 227 6.69 -10.38 5.23
C HIS A 227 7.49 -9.58 4.21
N VAL A 228 6.86 -8.58 3.58
CA VAL A 228 7.50 -7.64 2.65
C VAL A 228 8.67 -6.96 3.34
N PHE A 229 8.46 -6.38 4.53
CA PHE A 229 9.54 -5.72 5.28
C PHE A 229 10.72 -6.64 5.58
N ARG A 230 10.46 -7.90 5.94
CA ARG A 230 11.54 -8.87 6.18
C ARG A 230 12.28 -9.22 4.90
N LEU A 231 11.56 -9.41 3.79
CA LEU A 231 12.16 -9.75 2.51
C LEU A 231 12.94 -8.58 1.92
N THR A 232 12.47 -7.35 2.05
CA THR A 232 13.20 -6.15 1.57
C THR A 232 14.46 -5.91 2.40
N LYS A 233 14.43 -6.22 3.70
CA LYS A 233 15.66 -6.27 4.54
C LYS A 233 16.62 -7.36 4.09
N LEU A 234 16.12 -8.55 3.79
CA LEU A 234 16.93 -9.66 3.27
C LEU A 234 17.61 -9.28 1.94
N LEU A 235 16.87 -8.62 1.05
CA LEU A 235 17.32 -8.19 -0.27
C LEU A 235 18.23 -6.95 -0.23
N GLY A 236 18.41 -6.31 0.93
CA GLY A 236 19.18 -5.06 1.03
C GLY A 236 18.49 -3.87 0.35
N TRP A 237 17.17 -3.90 0.21
CA TRP A 237 16.36 -2.85 -0.42
C TRP A 237 16.02 -1.69 0.52
N VAL A 238 16.36 -1.83 1.80
CA VAL A 238 16.24 -0.76 2.80
C VAL A 238 17.43 -0.84 3.75
N PRO A 239 17.86 0.27 4.38
CA PRO A 239 18.93 0.27 5.37
C PRO A 239 18.66 -0.73 6.51
N LYS A 240 19.72 -1.31 7.12
CA LYS A 240 19.58 -2.30 8.20
C LYS A 240 18.78 -1.78 9.40
N ASN A 241 18.91 -0.49 9.74
CA ASN A 241 18.20 0.18 10.83
C ASN A 241 16.85 0.80 10.42
N ALA A 242 16.44 0.74 9.15
CA ALA A 242 15.15 1.28 8.70
C ALA A 242 13.98 0.69 9.51
N ASP A 243 13.04 1.53 9.91
CA ASP A 243 11.77 1.10 10.49
C ASP A 243 10.72 0.82 9.38
N ARG A 244 9.53 0.35 9.76
CA ARG A 244 8.50 -0.01 8.78
C ARG A 244 7.93 1.20 8.04
N VAL A 245 7.83 2.36 8.71
CA VAL A 245 7.27 3.58 8.11
C VAL A 245 8.26 4.15 7.10
N GLY A 246 9.54 4.22 7.44
CA GLY A 246 10.60 4.63 6.53
C GLY A 246 10.75 3.67 5.36
N ALA A 247 10.68 2.36 5.60
CA ALA A 247 10.69 1.36 4.53
C ALA A 247 9.50 1.50 3.57
N GLN A 248 8.28 1.71 4.09
CA GLN A 248 7.10 2.00 3.29
C GLN A 248 7.34 3.21 2.38
N ALA A 249 7.73 4.35 2.96
CA ALA A 249 7.91 5.58 2.20
C ALA A 249 9.04 5.47 1.16
N HIS A 250 10.13 4.80 1.50
CA HIS A 250 11.24 4.57 0.59
C HIS A 250 10.85 3.67 -0.59
N LEU A 251 10.21 2.52 -0.31
CA LEU A 251 9.86 1.54 -1.34
C LEU A 251 8.71 2.00 -2.23
N GLU A 252 7.80 2.84 -1.71
CA GLU A 252 6.75 3.49 -2.50
C GLU A 252 7.31 4.34 -3.65
N LEU A 253 8.48 4.98 -3.43
CA LEU A 253 9.16 5.82 -4.42
C LEU A 253 10.11 5.03 -5.32
N LYS A 254 10.75 3.98 -4.80
CA LYS A 254 11.78 3.23 -5.53
C LYS A 254 11.23 2.14 -6.45
N ILE A 255 10.11 1.51 -6.09
CA ILE A 255 9.57 0.39 -6.87
C ILE A 255 8.74 0.97 -8.04
N PRO A 256 9.03 0.57 -9.29
CA PRO A 256 8.23 0.97 -10.45
C PRO A 256 6.74 0.67 -10.25
N PRO A 257 5.83 1.60 -10.59
CA PRO A 257 4.40 1.48 -10.32
C PRO A 257 3.80 0.13 -10.75
N GLU A 258 4.08 -0.32 -11.97
CA GLU A 258 3.57 -1.55 -12.58
C GLU A 258 3.98 -2.84 -11.84
N LEU A 259 5.05 -2.79 -11.04
CA LEU A 259 5.52 -3.93 -10.27
C LEU A 259 4.88 -4.00 -8.88
N LYS A 260 4.37 -2.88 -8.34
CA LYS A 260 4.01 -2.76 -6.93
C LYS A 260 2.99 -3.81 -6.48
N TYR A 261 1.89 -3.96 -7.20
CA TYR A 261 0.86 -4.94 -6.85
C TYR A 261 1.38 -6.38 -6.89
N GLY A 262 1.96 -6.78 -8.02
CA GLY A 262 2.43 -8.16 -8.22
C GLY A 262 3.54 -8.52 -7.23
N LEU A 263 4.49 -7.62 -7.04
CA LEU A 263 5.59 -7.80 -6.12
C LEU A 263 5.10 -7.89 -4.68
N HIS A 264 4.18 -7.04 -4.25
CA HIS A 264 3.58 -7.12 -2.92
C HIS A 264 2.94 -8.49 -2.67
N VAL A 265 2.04 -8.93 -3.56
CA VAL A 265 1.32 -10.20 -3.40
C VAL A 265 2.30 -11.38 -3.37
N MET A 266 3.24 -11.43 -4.33
CA MET A 266 4.23 -12.51 -4.40
C MET A 266 5.17 -12.52 -3.20
N MET A 267 5.62 -11.36 -2.72
CA MET A 267 6.46 -11.26 -1.51
C MET A 267 5.71 -11.74 -0.26
N VAL A 268 4.43 -11.41 -0.11
CA VAL A 268 3.61 -11.92 1.00
C VAL A 268 3.47 -13.44 0.92
N CYS A 269 3.12 -13.97 -0.25
CA CYS A 269 2.99 -15.41 -0.47
C CYS A 269 4.32 -16.14 -0.20
N HIS A 270 5.41 -15.66 -0.79
CA HIS A 270 6.75 -16.20 -0.60
C HIS A 270 7.16 -16.15 0.88
N GLY A 271 6.99 -15.01 1.53
CA GLY A 271 7.36 -14.82 2.93
C GLY A 271 6.53 -15.65 3.92
N ARG A 272 5.35 -16.14 3.52
CA ARG A 272 4.54 -17.08 4.31
C ARG A 272 4.97 -18.52 4.10
N ALA A 273 5.19 -18.93 2.85
CA ALA A 273 5.46 -20.32 2.49
C ALA A 273 6.94 -20.72 2.64
N CYS A 274 7.87 -19.82 2.31
CA CYS A 274 9.29 -20.11 2.28
C CYS A 274 9.87 -20.17 3.71
N ARG A 275 10.31 -21.36 4.13
CA ARG A 275 11.01 -21.54 5.43
C ARG A 275 12.43 -20.98 5.38
N GLY A 276 13.12 -21.09 4.24
CA GLY A 276 14.50 -20.66 4.06
C GLY A 276 14.71 -19.15 4.11
N CYS A 277 13.70 -18.31 3.82
CA CYS A 277 13.84 -16.85 3.85
C CYS A 277 13.80 -16.25 5.27
N LYS A 278 13.59 -17.07 6.31
CA LYS A 278 13.67 -16.62 7.71
C LYS A 278 15.13 -16.43 8.11
N LYS A 279 15.39 -15.63 9.15
CA LYS A 279 16.74 -15.36 9.67
C LYS A 279 17.48 -16.67 9.98
N ASP A 280 16.83 -17.54 10.75
CA ASP A 280 17.33 -18.86 11.13
C ASP A 280 16.68 -19.97 10.26
N GLY A 281 16.22 -19.60 9.07
CA GLY A 281 15.53 -20.51 8.16
C GLY A 281 16.51 -21.49 7.51
N SER A 282 16.24 -22.79 7.64
CA SER A 282 16.92 -23.83 6.87
C SER A 282 16.12 -24.17 5.60
N GLY A 283 16.83 -24.58 4.55
CA GLY A 283 16.25 -25.04 3.28
C GLY A 283 16.36 -24.04 2.13
N PRO A 284 15.94 -24.46 0.92
CA PRO A 284 16.10 -23.67 -0.29
C PRO A 284 15.27 -22.39 -0.23
N CYS A 285 15.83 -21.30 -0.74
CA CYS A 285 15.14 -20.02 -0.88
C CYS A 285 15.65 -19.33 -2.16
N PRO A 286 14.80 -19.16 -3.19
CA PRO A 286 15.21 -18.55 -4.45
C PRO A 286 15.78 -17.14 -4.26
N LEU A 287 15.26 -16.34 -3.34
CA LEU A 287 15.80 -15.00 -3.05
C LEU A 287 17.22 -15.06 -2.47
N LYS A 288 17.52 -16.02 -1.59
CA LYS A 288 18.88 -16.20 -1.06
C LYS A 288 19.84 -16.73 -2.14
N SER A 289 19.38 -17.66 -2.99
CA SER A 289 20.17 -18.15 -4.12
C SER A 289 20.53 -17.02 -5.08
N TRP A 290 19.53 -16.21 -5.48
CA TRP A 290 19.72 -15.05 -6.33
C TRP A 290 20.68 -14.01 -5.74
N LEU A 291 20.58 -13.74 -4.43
CA LEU A 291 21.54 -12.86 -3.74
C LEU A 291 22.96 -13.44 -3.78
N LYS A 292 23.12 -14.74 -3.60
CA LYS A 292 24.44 -15.39 -3.64
C LYS A 292 25.06 -15.28 -5.02
N GLU A 293 24.30 -15.60 -6.07
CA GLU A 293 24.75 -15.50 -7.47
C GLU A 293 25.20 -14.08 -7.81
N ARG A 294 24.48 -13.07 -7.33
CA ARG A 294 24.80 -11.66 -7.58
C ARG A 294 26.02 -11.14 -6.80
N LEU A 295 26.33 -11.76 -5.66
CA LEU A 295 27.49 -11.41 -4.82
C LEU A 295 28.75 -12.20 -5.19
N MET A 296 28.65 -13.20 -6.07
CA MET A 296 29.84 -13.94 -6.55
C MET A 296 30.60 -13.05 -7.55
N PRO A 297 31.91 -12.84 -7.37
CA PRO A 297 32.74 -12.21 -8.40
C PRO A 297 32.66 -13.03 -9.69
N SER A 298 32.54 -12.35 -10.83
CA SER A 298 32.72 -12.97 -12.14
C SER A 298 34.18 -13.35 -12.32
N ASP A 299 34.60 -14.49 -11.77
CA ASP A 299 35.91 -15.04 -12.07
C ASP A 299 35.87 -15.73 -13.44
N SER A 300 36.88 -15.42 -14.26
CA SER A 300 37.33 -16.07 -15.50
C SER A 300 36.74 -15.65 -16.86
N GLU A 301 37.29 -14.56 -17.41
CA GLU A 301 37.64 -14.52 -18.84
C GLU A 301 39.17 -14.62 -19.01
N GLY A 302 39.63 -15.74 -19.58
CA GLY A 302 40.64 -15.74 -20.64
C GLY A 302 42.11 -15.46 -20.31
N GLY A 303 42.74 -16.26 -19.44
CA GLY A 303 44.20 -16.42 -19.46
C GLY A 303 44.63 -17.39 -20.57
N ILE A 304 45.11 -16.84 -21.69
CA ILE A 304 45.67 -17.56 -22.84
C ILE A 304 46.85 -18.44 -22.38
N LYS A 305 46.84 -19.71 -22.82
CA LYS A 305 47.99 -20.61 -22.75
C LYS A 305 49.08 -20.08 -23.69
N GLU A 306 50.26 -19.80 -23.17
CA GLU A 306 51.48 -19.80 -23.98
C GLU A 306 52.32 -21.01 -23.60
N ASP A 307 52.40 -21.94 -24.56
CA ASP A 307 53.34 -23.04 -24.58
C ASP A 307 54.74 -22.48 -24.85
N GLY A 308 55.70 -22.77 -23.97
CA GLY A 308 57.11 -22.39 -24.15
C GLY A 308 58.03 -23.37 -23.43
N ASN A 309 58.41 -24.44 -24.13
CA ASN A 309 59.41 -25.39 -23.68
C ASN A 309 60.83 -24.93 -24.07
N LEU A 310 61.79 -25.28 -23.20
CA LEU A 310 63.19 -25.64 -23.44
C LEU A 310 64.28 -24.58 -23.15
N GLY A 311 65.14 -24.88 -22.17
CA GLY A 311 66.42 -24.18 -22.01
C GLY A 311 67.12 -24.32 -20.65
N ASP A 312 67.63 -25.52 -20.40
CA ASP A 312 68.68 -25.93 -19.45
C ASP A 312 69.66 -24.83 -18.93
N SER A 313 69.90 -24.77 -17.61
CA SER A 313 71.26 -24.67 -16.99
C SER A 313 71.25 -24.31 -15.49
N LYS A 314 71.67 -25.30 -14.68
CA LYS A 314 72.71 -25.22 -13.64
C LYS A 314 72.61 -24.19 -12.48
N SER A 315 72.54 -24.79 -11.27
CA SER A 315 73.55 -24.65 -10.18
C SER A 315 73.25 -23.71 -8.99
N LEU A 316 73.34 -24.31 -7.78
CA LEU A 316 73.78 -23.75 -6.49
C LEU A 316 72.83 -22.73 -5.81
N LEU A 317 72.65 -22.60 -4.49
CA LEU A 317 72.95 -23.30 -3.23
C LEU A 317 72.48 -22.30 -2.13
N LEU A 318 72.00 -22.78 -0.97
CA LEU A 318 71.70 -22.04 0.28
C LEU A 318 70.48 -21.09 0.26
N GLY A 319 69.55 -21.06 1.21
CA GLY A 319 69.63 -21.44 2.62
C GLY A 319 69.52 -20.17 3.48
N ILE A 320 68.30 -19.82 3.89
CA ILE A 320 67.81 -19.21 5.15
C ILE A 320 66.29 -19.17 5.06
#